data_AF-A0A8R1EF09-F1
#
_entry.id   AF-A0A8R1EF09-F1
#
_cell.length_a   1.000
_cell.length_b   1.000
_cell.length_c   1.000
_cell.angle_alpha   90.00
_cell.angle_beta   90.00
_cell.angle_gamma   90.00
#
_symmetry.space_group_name_H-M   'P 1'
#
loop_
_entity.id
_entity.type
_entity.pdbx_description
1 polymer ?
#
loop_
_entity_poly.entity_id
_entity_poly.type
_entity_poly.pdbx_seq_one_letter_code
_entity_poly.pdbx_strand_id
1 'polypeptide(L)'
;MTILFDQCNENLAAGNAIKLFADYKVDVLIGPTTNIPALPVFILATYYNVPLITWGMTSSAVLDDSPRFPTAGILSVGSKRYTIYVQ
;
A
#
# COMPACT_ATOMS: atom_id res chain seq x y z
N MET A 1 15.70 -7.83 -0.33
CA MET A 1 14.69 -7.12 -1.17
C MET A 1 13.93 -8.18 -1.95
N THR A 2 12.65 -8.35 -1.68
CA THR A 2 11.79 -9.37 -2.31
C THR A 2 10.76 -8.66 -3.19
N ILE A 3 10.59 -9.10 -4.44
CA ILE A 3 9.69 -8.48 -5.41
C ILE A 3 8.62 -9.51 -5.79
N LEU A 4 7.34 -9.14 -5.65
CA LEU A 4 6.20 -9.93 -6.08
C LEU A 4 5.33 -9.07 -7.00
N PHE A 5 4.79 -9.69 -8.06
CA PHE A 5 3.97 -8.99 -9.04
C PHE A 5 2.50 -9.29 -8.82
N ASP A 6 1.68 -8.24 -8.63
CA ASP A 6 0.23 -8.33 -8.46
C ASP A 6 -0.53 -8.50 -9.77
N GLN A 7 0.10 -8.23 -10.93
CA GLN A 7 -0.51 -8.31 -12.27
C GLN A 7 -1.86 -7.58 -12.38
N CYS A 8 -2.05 -6.48 -11.65
CA CYS A 8 -3.33 -5.75 -11.58
C CYS A 8 -4.52 -6.60 -11.10
N ASN A 9 -4.25 -7.67 -10.35
CA ASN A 9 -5.25 -8.58 -9.81
C ASN A 9 -5.30 -8.45 -8.28
N GLU A 10 -6.47 -8.09 -7.73
CA GLU A 10 -6.67 -7.90 -6.28
C GLU A 10 -6.36 -9.15 -5.46
N ASN A 11 -6.79 -10.32 -5.92
CA ASN A 11 -6.60 -11.56 -5.17
C ASN A 11 -5.12 -11.93 -5.09
N LEU A 12 -4.40 -11.75 -6.20
CA LEU A 12 -2.97 -12.00 -6.25
C LEU A 12 -2.20 -10.97 -5.42
N ALA A 13 -2.59 -9.69 -5.48
CA ALA A 13 -2.02 -8.63 -4.65
C ALA A 13 -2.18 -8.91 -3.15
N ALA A 14 -3.39 -9.31 -2.73
CA ALA A 14 -3.68 -9.64 -1.33
C ALA A 14 -2.87 -10.83 -0.85
N GLY A 15 -2.83 -11.92 -1.63
CA GLY A 15 -2.02 -13.10 -1.30
C GLY A 15 -0.53 -12.78 -1.20
N ASN A 16 0.00 -12.00 -2.14
CA ASN A 16 1.38 -11.55 -2.13
C ASN A 16 1.68 -10.64 -0.93
N ALA A 17 0.77 -9.73 -0.58
CA ALA A 17 0.91 -8.86 0.58
C ALA A 17 0.94 -9.66 1.89
N ILE A 18 0.05 -10.63 2.05
CA ILE A 18 0.08 -11.55 3.21
C ILE A 18 1.41 -12.28 3.26
N LYS A 19 1.91 -12.79 2.13
CA LYS A 19 3.21 -13.46 2.07
C LYS A 19 4.34 -12.52 2.52
N LEU A 20 4.31 -11.27 2.08
CA LEU A 20 5.30 -10.26 2.47
C LEU A 20 5.24 -9.92 3.96
N PHE A 21 4.04 -9.76 4.53
CA PHE A 21 3.85 -9.42 5.94
C PHE A 21 4.10 -10.60 6.88
N ALA A 22 3.55 -11.78 6.57
CA ALA A 22 3.56 -12.94 7.45
C ALA A 22 4.84 -13.77 7.31
N ASP A 23 5.26 -14.08 6.08
CA ASP A 23 6.40 -14.98 5.84
C ASP A 23 7.71 -14.20 5.78
N TYR A 24 7.75 -13.11 5.00
CA TYR A 24 8.96 -12.31 4.83
C TYR A 24 9.15 -11.22 5.89
N LYS A 25 8.13 -10.92 6.70
CA LYS A 25 8.16 -9.94 7.80
C LYS A 25 8.78 -8.61 7.38
N VAL A 26 8.31 -8.06 6.26
CA VAL A 26 8.83 -6.78 5.75
C VAL A 26 8.47 -5.63 6.68
N ASP A 27 9.40 -4.70 6.88
CA ASP A 27 9.18 -3.49 7.68
C ASP A 27 8.44 -2.39 6.93
N VAL A 28 8.51 -2.40 5.59
CA VAL A 28 7.86 -1.42 4.70
C VAL A 28 7.45 -2.12 3.42
N LEU A 29 6.25 -1.82 2.92
CA LEU A 29 5.80 -2.26 1.59
C LEU A 29 5.73 -1.09 0.63
N ILE A 30 6.35 -1.23 -0.55
CA ILE A 30 6.27 -0.24 -1.63
C ILE A 30 5.48 -0.84 -2.80
N GLY A 31 4.36 -0.21 -3.15
CA GLY A 31 3.37 -0.70 -4.11
C GLY A 31 1.98 -0.91 -3.48
N PRO A 32 1.00 -1.40 -4.26
CA PRO A 32 1.01 -1.68 -5.70
C PRO A 32 0.84 -0.42 -6.58
N THR A 33 0.91 -0.57 -7.90
CA THR A 33 0.96 0.56 -8.86
C THR A 33 -0.39 1.06 -9.38
N THR A 34 -1.48 0.33 -9.12
CA THR A 34 -2.82 0.66 -9.61
C THR A 34 -3.85 0.62 -8.48
N ASN A 35 -4.96 1.35 -8.66
CA ASN A 35 -5.98 1.51 -7.61
C ASN A 35 -6.63 0.19 -7.15
N ILE A 36 -6.86 -0.72 -8.09
CA ILE A 36 -7.59 -1.98 -7.87
C ILE A 36 -6.85 -2.85 -6.85
N PRO A 37 -5.61 -3.31 -7.10
CA PRO A 37 -4.84 -4.08 -6.12
C PRO A 37 -4.48 -3.27 -4.86
N ALA A 38 -4.49 -1.93 -4.88
CA ALA A 38 -4.13 -1.13 -3.72
C ALA A 38 -5.13 -1.26 -2.56
N LEU A 39 -6.43 -1.36 -2.85
CA LEU A 39 -7.47 -1.44 -1.81
C LEU A 39 -7.26 -2.60 -0.82
N PRO A 40 -7.15 -3.87 -1.25
CA PRO A 40 -6.94 -4.96 -0.31
C PRO A 40 -5.59 -4.87 0.40
N VAL A 41 -4.55 -4.34 -0.27
CA VAL A 41 -3.21 -4.23 0.31
C VAL A 41 -3.18 -3.13 1.40
N PHE A 42 -3.91 -2.03 1.25
CA PHE A 42 -4.04 -0.98 2.28
C PHE A 42 -4.72 -1.52 3.55
N ILE A 43 -5.77 -2.33 3.38
CA ILE A 43 -6.47 -2.98 4.50
C ILE A 43 -5.50 -3.90 5.25
N LEU A 44 -4.75 -4.72 4.50
CA LEU A 44 -3.77 -5.62 5.09
C LEU A 44 -2.61 -4.87 5.77
N ALA A 45 -2.09 -3.81 5.15
CA ALA A 45 -1.04 -2.97 5.73
C ALA A 45 -1.49 -2.32 7.05
N THR A 46 -2.75 -1.91 7.14
CA THR A 46 -3.35 -1.38 8.37
C THR A 46 -3.49 -2.49 9.42
N TYR A 47 -3.92 -3.69 9.02
CA TYR A 47 -4.07 -4.84 9.91
C TYR A 47 -2.74 -5.32 10.51
N TYR A 48 -1.69 -5.42 9.69
CA TYR A 48 -0.35 -5.80 10.13
C TYR A 48 0.46 -4.64 10.71
N ASN A 49 -0.11 -3.42 10.72
CA ASN A 49 0.56 -2.19 11.15
C ASN A 49 1.91 -1.95 10.46
N VAL A 50 1.99 -2.28 9.17
CA VAL A 50 3.19 -2.09 8.33
C VAL A 50 2.98 -0.85 7.47
N PRO A 51 3.92 0.11 7.45
CA PRO A 51 3.84 1.26 6.58
C PRO A 51 3.85 0.83 5.11
N LEU A 52 2.89 1.36 4.35
CA LEU A 52 2.71 1.07 2.94
C LEU A 52 2.77 2.35 2.12
N ILE A 53 3.52 2.34 1.03
CA ILE A 53 3.64 3.47 0.12
C ILE A 53 3.33 2.99 -1.30
N THR A 54 2.22 3.42 -1.87
CA THR A 54 1.96 3.18 -3.30
C THR A 54 2.69 4.18 -4.17
N TRP A 55 2.95 3.78 -5.40
CA TRP A 55 3.56 4.64 -6.42
C TRP A 55 2.87 4.40 -7.76
N GLY A 56 2.85 5.38 -8.67
CA GLY A 56 2.24 5.19 -10.00
C GLY A 56 0.81 5.72 -10.12
N MET A 57 -0.12 4.98 -10.75
CA MET A 57 -1.49 5.44 -11.05
C MET A 57 -2.47 5.15 -9.89
N THR A 58 -2.03 5.37 -8.66
CA THR A 58 -2.87 5.28 -7.47
C THR A 58 -3.44 6.66 -7.14
N SER A 59 -4.58 7.01 -7.74
CA SER A 59 -5.23 8.34 -7.59
C SER A 59 -6.71 8.22 -7.24
N SER A 60 -7.07 7.21 -6.45
CA SER A 60 -8.44 7.06 -5.95
C SER A 60 -8.64 7.82 -4.64
N ALA A 61 -9.69 8.64 -4.55
CA ALA A 61 -10.10 9.30 -3.32
C ALA A 61 -10.38 8.32 -2.17
N VAL A 62 -10.75 7.08 -2.50
CA VAL A 62 -10.98 6.02 -1.51
C VAL A 62 -9.69 5.63 -0.78
N LEU A 63 -8.54 5.73 -1.45
CA LEU A 63 -7.23 5.42 -0.87
C LEU A 63 -6.66 6.62 -0.08
N ASP A 64 -7.19 7.83 -0.30
CA ASP A 64 -6.80 9.08 0.37
C ASP A 64 -7.53 9.27 1.73
N ASP A 65 -8.17 8.21 2.23
CA ASP A 65 -8.92 8.21 3.48
C ASP A 65 -8.00 7.89 4.66
N SER A 66 -7.33 8.92 5.19
CA SER A 66 -6.38 8.82 6.31
C SER A 66 -6.93 8.13 7.57
N PRO A 67 -8.16 8.39 8.07
CA PRO A 67 -8.68 7.66 9.22
C PRO A 67 -8.96 6.18 8.90
N ARG A 68 -9.17 5.83 7.64
CA ARG A 68 -9.35 4.44 7.21
C ARG A 68 -8.02 3.72 7.02
N PHE A 69 -6.98 4.42 6.58
CA PHE A 69 -5.67 3.87 6.24
C PHE A 69 -4.52 4.68 6.87
N PRO A 70 -4.34 4.61 8.20
CA PRO A 70 -3.37 5.44 8.91
C PRO A 70 -1.91 5.09 8.60
N THR A 71 -1.63 3.87 8.15
CA THR A 71 -0.27 3.39 7.82
C THR A 71 0.03 3.44 6.33
N ALA A 72 -0.87 3.96 5.50
CA ALA A 72 -0.71 3.96 4.05
C ALA A 72 -0.50 5.38 3.48
N GLY A 73 0.40 5.47 2.50
CA GLY A 73 0.72 6.70 1.76
C GLY A 73 0.63 6.49 0.26
N ILE A 74 0.32 7.57 -0.46
CA ILE A 74 0.22 7.57 -1.92
C ILE A 74 1.29 8.50 -2.50
N LEU A 75 2.16 7.96 -3.36
CA LEU A 75 3.13 8.70 -4.17
C LEU A 75 2.72 8.63 -5.65
N SER A 76 1.65 9.36 -6.00
CA SER A 76 1.09 9.42 -7.35
C SER A 76 1.04 10.85 -7.89
N VAL A 77 1.12 10.99 -9.21
CA VAL A 77 1.04 12.29 -9.90
C VAL A 77 -0.38 12.85 -9.72
N GLY A 78 -0.55 13.75 -8.74
CA GLY A 78 -1.85 14.32 -8.34
C GLY A 78 -2.24 14.09 -6.87
N SER A 79 -1.46 13.32 -6.10
CA SER A 79 -1.73 13.09 -4.67
C SER A 79 -1.20 14.21 -3.76
N LYS A 80 -1.92 14.48 -2.67
CA LYS A 80 -1.62 15.58 -1.74
C LYS A 80 -0.29 15.35 -1.00
N ARG A 81 0.35 16.47 -0.65
CA ARG A 81 1.64 16.52 0.06
C ARG A 81 1.44 16.06 1.51
N TYR A 82 1.85 14.83 1.83
CA TYR A 82 1.89 14.36 3.22
C TYR A 82 3.20 14.85 3.88
N THR A 83 3.09 15.76 4.85
CA THR A 83 4.22 16.22 5.67
C THR A 83 4.53 15.15 6.72
N ILE A 84 5.65 14.46 6.55
CA ILE A 84 6.24 13.62 7.60
C ILE A 84 6.88 14.59 8.60
N TYR A 85 6.24 14.80 9.76
CA TYR A 85 6.86 15.46 10.89
C TYR A 85 7.83 14.48 11.54
N VAL A 86 9.13 14.68 11.33
CA VAL A 86 10.16 14.04 12.16
C VAL A 86 10.30 14.92 13.40
N GLN A 87 9.87 14.42 14.56
CA GLN A 87 10.22 15.02 15.85
C GLN A 87 11.68 14.73 16.20
#